data_AF-A0A8F9WAH9-F1
#
_entry.id   AF-A0A8F9WAH9-F1
#
_cell.length_a   1.000
_cell.length_b   1.000
_cell.length_c   1.000
_cell.angle_alpha   90.00
_cell.angle_beta   90.00
_cell.angle_gamma   90.00
#
_symmetry.space_group_name_H-M   'P 1'
#
loop_
_entity.id
_entity.type
_entity.pdbx_description
1 polymer ?
#
loop_
_entity_poly.entity_id
_entity_poly.type
_entity_poly.pdbx_seq_one_letter_code
_entity_poly.pdbx_strand_id
1 'polypeptide(L)'
;QQIARGAKPFANPRNAAAGSLRQLDAEITRSRPLSLFAYAQGYTSSPVATTHWDYLEKLRQWGFTVNPLSQMIAHARDIPAYVDRLARERSELDYDIDGIVFKLDDLSLQDRLGFAGRAPRWAIAWKFPAEQAITRLREIEIQVGRTGALTPVAHLEPVNVGGVIVSRATLHNEDEIARKDVRVGDLVRLQRAGDVIPQILGPVPSEEPRSEPFVYPDHCPVCGSLAERVHGEAVRRCTGGLTCEAQIVERLIHMVSRNAF
;
A
#
# COMPACT_ATOMS: atom_id res chain seq x y z
N GLN A 1 22.78 1.20 -12.34
CA GLN A 1 23.75 0.47 -11.48
C GLN A 1 23.40 -1.00 -11.29
N GLN A 2 22.22 -1.37 -10.77
CA GLN A 2 21.80 -2.79 -10.57
C GLN A 2 21.84 -3.63 -11.85
N ILE A 3 21.22 -3.12 -12.93
CA ILE A 3 21.13 -3.81 -14.24
C ILE A 3 22.52 -4.08 -14.83
N ALA A 4 23.43 -3.10 -14.73
CA ALA A 4 24.81 -3.22 -15.21
C ALA A 4 25.63 -4.27 -14.45
N ARG A 5 25.17 -4.70 -13.27
CA ARG A 5 25.79 -5.76 -12.45
C ARG A 5 25.02 -7.09 -12.54
N GLY A 6 24.06 -7.22 -13.46
CA GLY A 6 23.24 -8.42 -13.62
C GLY A 6 22.24 -8.68 -12.49
N ALA A 7 22.02 -7.71 -11.61
CA ALA A 7 21.13 -7.85 -10.45
C ALA A 7 19.73 -7.32 -10.76
N LYS A 8 18.71 -7.93 -10.13
CA LYS A 8 17.30 -7.58 -10.32
C LYS A 8 17.08 -6.09 -9.97
N PRO A 9 16.50 -5.28 -10.88
CA PRO A 9 16.24 -3.88 -10.59
C PRO A 9 15.22 -3.74 -9.44
N PHE A 10 15.38 -2.68 -8.66
CA PHE A 10 14.38 -2.31 -7.66
C PHE A 10 13.11 -1.82 -8.35
N ALA A 11 11.96 -2.13 -7.75
CA ALA A 11 10.66 -1.82 -8.34
C ALA A 11 10.25 -0.34 -8.21
N ASN A 12 10.78 0.40 -7.22
CA ASN A 12 10.53 1.83 -7.05
C ASN A 12 11.61 2.44 -6.11
N PRO A 13 11.71 3.77 -6.00
CA PRO A 13 12.66 4.44 -5.11
C PRO A 13 12.53 4.02 -3.64
N ARG A 14 11.32 3.76 -3.13
CA ARG A 14 11.10 3.30 -1.74
C ARG A 14 11.79 1.96 -1.47
N ASN A 15 11.61 0.98 -2.35
CA ASN A 15 12.25 -0.33 -2.27
C ASN A 15 13.76 -0.23 -2.50
N ALA A 16 14.19 0.67 -3.39
CA ALA A 16 15.60 0.94 -3.63
C ALA A 16 16.30 1.53 -2.41
N ALA A 17 15.69 2.49 -1.73
CA ALA A 17 16.21 3.10 -0.50
C ALA A 17 16.29 2.07 0.64
N ALA A 18 15.22 1.30 0.88
CA ALA A 18 15.18 0.28 1.91
C ALA A 18 16.24 -0.81 1.69
N GLY A 19 16.37 -1.30 0.44
CA GLY A 19 17.39 -2.27 0.08
C GLY A 19 18.80 -1.71 0.17
N SER A 20 19.00 -0.43 -0.19
CA SER A 20 20.30 0.23 -0.10
C SER A 20 20.74 0.49 1.33
N LEU A 21 19.81 0.77 2.25
CA LEU A 21 20.12 1.02 3.66
C LEU A 21 20.37 -0.26 4.47
N ARG A 22 19.65 -1.35 4.14
CA ARG A 22 19.71 -2.63 4.87
C ARG A 22 20.79 -3.56 4.31
N GLN A 23 22.02 -3.08 4.23
CA GLN A 23 23.19 -3.84 3.80
C GLN A 23 24.03 -4.25 5.02
N LEU A 24 24.61 -5.45 4.98
CA LEU A 24 25.58 -5.89 5.99
C LEU A 24 26.89 -5.11 5.86
N ASP A 25 27.31 -4.85 4.62
CA ASP A 25 28.49 -4.05 4.31
C ASP A 25 28.08 -2.59 4.04
N ALA A 26 28.56 -1.67 4.89
CA ALA A 26 28.27 -0.24 4.79
C ALA A 26 28.85 0.40 3.52
N GLU A 27 29.88 -0.19 2.91
CA GLU A 27 30.48 0.33 1.67
C GLU A 27 29.49 0.24 0.50
N ILE A 28 28.60 -0.76 0.51
CA ILE A 28 27.52 -0.87 -0.46
C ILE A 28 26.55 0.28 -0.30
N THR A 29 26.18 0.63 0.94
CA THR A 29 25.31 1.78 1.24
C THR A 29 25.98 3.08 0.83
N ARG A 30 27.27 3.25 1.14
CA ARG A 30 28.08 4.43 0.79
C ARG A 30 28.11 4.69 -0.72
N SER A 31 28.06 3.63 -1.53
CA SER A 31 28.04 3.75 -2.99
C SER A 31 26.68 4.20 -3.57
N ARG A 32 25.66 4.41 -2.75
CA ARG A 32 24.29 4.76 -3.17
C ARG A 32 24.01 6.21 -2.77
N PRO A 33 23.38 7.01 -3.65
CA PRO A 33 23.07 8.41 -3.36
C PRO A 33 21.82 8.52 -2.45
N LEU A 34 21.93 8.05 -1.21
CA LEU A 34 20.86 8.17 -0.23
C LEU A 34 20.87 9.57 0.40
N SER A 35 19.68 10.15 0.51
CA SER A 35 19.43 11.44 1.16
C SER A 35 18.32 11.30 2.20
N LEU A 36 18.26 12.24 3.15
CA LEU A 36 17.28 12.24 4.25
C LEU A 36 16.63 13.61 4.39
N PHE A 37 15.31 13.63 4.56
CA PHE A 37 14.60 14.77 5.13
C PHE A 37 14.20 14.48 6.58
N ALA A 38 14.64 15.30 7.52
CA ALA A 38 14.18 15.24 8.90
C ALA A 38 12.84 15.97 9.04
N TYR A 39 11.89 15.37 9.77
CA TYR A 39 10.51 15.89 9.81
C TYR A 39 9.76 15.68 11.13
N ALA A 40 10.32 14.97 12.13
CA ALA A 40 9.59 14.67 13.36
C ALA A 40 10.54 14.41 14.53
N GLN A 41 10.02 14.71 15.72
CA GLN A 41 10.70 14.45 16.97
C GLN A 41 10.36 13.05 17.47
N GLY A 42 11.40 12.34 17.95
CA GLY A 42 11.26 11.11 18.71
C GLY A 42 11.39 11.38 20.21
N TYR A 43 12.21 10.57 20.89
CA TYR A 43 12.55 10.82 22.28
C TYR A 43 13.41 12.08 22.45
N THR A 44 13.15 12.85 23.51
CA THR A 44 13.96 14.00 23.93
C THR A 44 14.05 14.06 25.46
N SER A 45 15.17 14.55 25.98
CA SER A 45 15.32 14.83 27.43
C SER A 45 14.62 16.12 27.85
N SER A 46 14.37 17.04 26.92
CA SER A 46 13.74 18.34 27.17
C SER A 46 12.94 18.81 25.94
N PRO A 47 11.90 19.64 26.09
CA PRO A 47 11.23 20.25 24.94
C PRO A 47 12.22 20.99 24.04
N VAL A 48 12.15 20.74 22.73
CA VAL A 48 13.03 21.36 21.72
C VAL A 48 12.38 22.60 21.11
N ALA A 49 11.04 22.60 21.04
CA ALA A 49 10.22 23.65 20.49
C ALA A 49 8.81 23.58 21.11
N THR A 50 8.00 24.61 20.90
CA THR A 50 6.57 24.65 21.25
C THR A 50 5.67 24.36 20.05
N THR A 51 6.16 24.64 18.84
CA THR A 51 5.47 24.36 17.57
C THR A 51 6.26 23.37 16.73
N HIS A 52 5.57 22.68 15.82
CA HIS A 52 6.20 21.79 14.86
C HIS A 52 7.05 22.57 13.86
N TRP A 53 6.62 23.77 13.45
CA TRP A 53 7.39 24.65 12.59
C TRP A 53 8.71 25.08 13.24
N ASP A 54 8.70 25.53 14.48
CA ASP A 54 9.92 25.90 15.22
C ASP A 54 10.86 24.70 15.38
N TYR A 55 10.30 23.49 15.54
CA TYR A 55 11.09 22.26 15.54
C TYR A 55 11.79 22.01 14.20
N LEU A 56 11.09 22.22 13.07
CA LEU A 56 11.71 22.12 11.75
C LEU A 56 12.80 23.18 11.55
N GLU A 57 12.60 24.42 12.01
CA GLU A 57 13.64 25.45 11.98
C GLU A 57 14.84 25.07 12.85
N LYS A 58 14.60 24.48 14.03
CA LYS A 58 15.67 23.98 14.90
C LYS A 58 16.48 22.88 14.22
N LEU A 59 15.83 21.95 13.52
CA LEU A 59 16.50 20.92 12.73
C LEU A 59 17.40 21.53 11.65
N ARG A 60 16.93 22.56 10.93
CA ARG A 60 17.75 23.29 9.95
C ARG A 60 18.97 23.94 10.62
N GLN A 61 18.78 24.58 11.76
CA GLN A 61 19.87 25.19 12.54
C GLN A 61 20.92 24.17 13.01
N TRP A 62 20.51 22.94 13.28
CA TRP A 62 21.40 21.83 13.64
C TRP A 62 22.06 21.14 12.44
N GLY A 63 21.80 21.61 11.21
CA GLY A 63 22.39 21.07 9.98
C GLY A 63 21.65 19.89 9.37
N PHE A 64 20.45 19.55 9.86
CA PHE A 64 19.60 18.57 9.20
C PHE A 64 18.94 19.19 7.96
N THR A 65 18.83 18.40 6.89
CA THR A 65 18.03 18.78 5.74
C THR A 65 16.54 18.59 6.08
N VAL A 66 15.76 19.66 5.98
CA VAL A 66 14.28 19.63 6.06
C VAL A 66 13.72 19.84 4.66
N ASN A 67 12.60 19.20 4.33
CA ASN A 67 12.02 19.32 2.99
C ASN A 67 11.69 20.79 2.67
N PRO A 68 12.22 21.36 1.58
CA PRO A 68 12.04 22.78 1.22
C PRO A 68 10.59 23.14 0.89
N LEU A 69 9.75 22.16 0.58
CA LEU A 69 8.32 22.35 0.31
C LEU A 69 7.48 22.46 1.58
N SER A 70 8.05 22.17 2.76
CA SER A 70 7.34 22.29 4.04
C SER A 70 6.87 23.73 4.25
N GLN A 71 5.59 23.92 4.51
CA GLN A 71 4.98 25.24 4.62
C GLN A 71 3.96 25.29 5.76
N MET A 72 3.94 26.39 6.52
CA MET A 72 2.82 26.69 7.43
C MET A 72 1.59 27.10 6.63
N ILE A 73 0.45 26.48 6.96
CA ILE A 73 -0.84 26.81 6.38
C ILE A 73 -1.74 27.36 7.49
N ALA A 74 -2.08 28.65 7.41
CA ALA A 74 -2.82 29.33 8.46
C ALA A 74 -4.28 28.86 8.58
N HIS A 75 -4.90 28.47 7.45
CA HIS A 75 -6.31 28.10 7.42
C HIS A 75 -6.55 26.82 6.61
N ALA A 76 -7.45 25.97 7.10
CA ALA A 76 -7.81 24.72 6.43
C ALA A 76 -8.37 24.92 5.01
N ARG A 77 -8.98 26.08 4.72
CA ARG A 77 -9.48 26.43 3.37
C ARG A 77 -8.37 26.54 2.32
N ASP A 78 -7.13 26.75 2.74
CA ASP A 78 -5.99 26.91 1.83
C ASP A 78 -5.33 25.56 1.49
N ILE A 79 -5.71 24.49 2.20
CA ILE A 79 -5.19 23.13 1.99
C ILE A 79 -5.40 22.64 0.55
N PRO A 80 -6.60 22.72 -0.06
CA PRO A 80 -6.81 22.21 -1.42
C PRO A 80 -5.88 22.86 -2.44
N ALA A 81 -5.68 24.19 -2.36
CA ALA A 81 -4.79 24.91 -3.26
C ALA A 81 -3.33 24.45 -3.13
N TYR A 82 -2.87 24.18 -1.91
CA TYR A 82 -1.53 23.65 -1.66
C TYR A 82 -1.37 22.22 -2.22
N VAL A 83 -2.39 21.37 -2.03
CA VAL A 83 -2.41 20.01 -2.60
C VAL A 83 -2.35 20.04 -4.11
N ASP A 84 -3.20 20.84 -4.77
CA ASP A 84 -3.27 20.94 -6.22
C ASP A 84 -1.97 21.47 -6.82
N ARG A 85 -1.32 22.43 -6.15
CA ARG A 85 -0.02 22.94 -6.56
C ARG A 85 1.03 21.83 -6.53
N LEU A 86 1.19 21.13 -5.42
CA LEU A 86 2.17 20.04 -5.32
C LEU A 86 1.84 18.84 -6.20
N ALA A 87 0.56 18.57 -6.47
CA ALA A 87 0.18 17.52 -7.40
C ALA A 87 0.67 17.80 -8.84
N ARG A 88 0.68 19.08 -9.26
CA ARG A 88 1.22 19.51 -10.56
C ARG A 88 2.74 19.48 -10.61
N GLU A 89 3.40 19.96 -9.55
CA GLU A 89 4.86 20.00 -9.45
C GLU A 89 5.49 18.62 -9.18
N ARG A 90 4.68 17.62 -8.81
CA ARG A 90 5.14 16.27 -8.39
C ARG A 90 6.12 15.63 -9.37
N SER A 91 5.88 15.74 -10.67
CA SER A 91 6.73 15.13 -11.71
C SER A 91 8.06 15.86 -11.92
N GLU A 92 8.21 17.06 -11.38
CA GLU A 92 9.43 17.88 -11.49
C GLU A 92 10.39 17.65 -10.33
N LEU A 93 9.95 16.95 -9.28
CA LEU A 93 10.77 16.64 -8.12
C LEU A 93 11.82 15.57 -8.45
N ASP A 94 12.98 15.70 -7.83
CA ASP A 94 14.09 14.75 -7.87
C ASP A 94 13.89 13.52 -6.96
N TYR A 95 12.72 13.42 -6.32
CA TYR A 95 12.30 12.32 -5.47
C TYR A 95 10.80 12.05 -5.58
N ASP A 96 10.41 10.79 -5.37
CA ASP A 96 9.00 10.41 -5.34
C ASP A 96 8.33 10.86 -4.05
N ILE A 97 7.12 11.41 -4.19
CA ILE A 97 6.16 11.64 -3.10
C ILE A 97 4.84 10.95 -3.41
N ASP A 98 4.16 10.45 -2.38
CA ASP A 98 2.87 9.75 -2.50
C ASP A 98 1.70 10.56 -1.89
N GLY A 99 2.00 11.75 -1.38
CA GLY A 99 1.05 12.65 -0.75
C GLY A 99 1.72 13.72 0.09
N ILE A 100 0.90 14.40 0.88
CA ILE A 100 1.29 15.49 1.79
C ILE A 100 0.87 15.10 3.20
N VAL A 101 1.70 15.38 4.20
CA VAL A 101 1.34 15.17 5.61
C VAL A 101 0.98 16.49 6.24
N PHE A 102 -0.29 16.66 6.63
CA PHE A 102 -0.73 17.78 7.44
C PHE A 102 -0.61 17.41 8.91
N LYS A 103 -0.07 18.33 9.72
CA LYS A 103 0.10 18.18 11.16
C LYS A 103 -0.43 19.43 11.84
N LEU A 104 -1.06 19.28 12.99
CA LEU A 104 -1.28 20.42 13.86
C LEU A 104 0.05 21.01 14.29
N ASP A 105 0.20 22.32 14.21
CA ASP A 105 1.48 22.96 14.49
C ASP A 105 1.78 23.03 15.99
N ASP A 106 0.77 23.28 16.83
CA ASP A 106 0.91 23.32 18.28
C ASP A 106 1.21 21.92 18.86
N LEU A 107 2.40 21.74 19.45
CA LEU A 107 2.83 20.46 20.01
C LEU A 107 2.03 20.07 21.26
N SER A 108 1.51 21.03 22.03
CA SER A 108 0.66 20.73 23.18
C SER A 108 -0.68 20.10 22.76
N LEU A 109 -1.19 20.49 21.58
CA LEU A 109 -2.36 19.85 20.98
C LEU A 109 -2.03 18.46 20.44
N GLN A 110 -0.84 18.25 19.89
CA GLN A 110 -0.39 16.92 19.47
C GLN A 110 -0.37 15.95 20.67
N ASP A 111 0.23 16.36 21.78
CA ASP A 111 0.30 15.59 23.03
C ASP A 111 -1.09 15.25 23.57
N ARG A 112 -1.98 16.26 23.64
CA ARG A 112 -3.35 16.08 24.13
C ARG A 112 -4.18 15.14 23.24
N LEU A 113 -4.00 15.21 21.92
CA LEU A 113 -4.73 14.36 20.99
C LEU A 113 -4.22 12.91 21.00
N GLY A 114 -2.91 12.72 21.18
CA GLY A 114 -2.27 11.42 21.29
C GLY A 114 -2.44 10.55 20.03
N PHE A 115 -2.56 9.24 20.24
CA PHE A 115 -2.59 8.22 19.20
C PHE A 115 -3.84 7.34 19.29
N ALA A 116 -4.36 6.91 18.14
CA ALA A 116 -5.35 5.85 18.01
C ALA A 116 -4.65 4.60 17.43
N GLY A 117 -4.36 3.63 18.30
CA GLY A 117 -3.54 2.46 17.93
C GLY A 117 -2.14 2.90 17.49
N ARG A 118 -1.82 2.74 16.20
CA ARG A 118 -0.52 3.12 15.62
C ARG A 118 -0.51 4.47 14.90
N ALA A 119 -1.63 5.16 14.81
CA ALA A 119 -1.76 6.41 14.05
C ALA A 119 -1.92 7.62 14.99
N PRO A 120 -1.22 8.74 14.76
CA PRO A 120 -1.45 9.97 15.51
C PRO A 120 -2.83 10.57 15.18
N ARG A 121 -3.47 11.21 16.16
CA ARG A 121 -4.76 11.90 15.96
C ARG A 121 -4.61 13.35 15.47
N TRP A 122 -3.38 13.86 15.48
CA TRP A 122 -3.01 15.24 15.17
C TRP A 122 -2.34 15.41 13.80
N ALA A 123 -2.22 14.32 13.02
CA ALA A 123 -1.66 14.36 11.67
C ALA A 123 -2.44 13.45 10.72
N ILE A 124 -2.48 13.84 9.45
CA ILE A 124 -3.11 13.08 8.38
C ILE A 124 -2.27 13.13 7.11
N ALA A 125 -2.13 11.98 6.45
CA ALA A 125 -1.51 11.89 5.13
C ALA A 125 -2.59 12.05 4.05
N TRP A 126 -2.56 13.17 3.34
CA TRP A 126 -3.37 13.42 2.15
C TRP A 126 -2.66 12.83 0.93
N LYS A 127 -3.09 11.64 0.51
CA LYS A 127 -2.49 10.94 -0.63
C LYS A 127 -2.91 11.59 -1.96
N PHE A 128 -2.00 11.64 -2.92
CA PHE A 128 -2.35 12.01 -4.29
C PHE A 128 -3.28 10.95 -4.89
N PRO A 129 -4.06 11.32 -5.93
CA PRO A 129 -4.81 10.34 -6.70
C PRO A 129 -3.89 9.21 -7.13
N ALA A 130 -4.31 7.98 -6.82
CA ALA A 130 -3.49 6.82 -7.10
C ALA A 130 -3.36 6.57 -8.59
N GLU A 131 -2.16 6.20 -9.01
CA GLU A 131 -1.88 5.85 -10.40
C GLU A 131 -2.75 4.68 -10.85
N GLN A 132 -3.22 4.79 -12.08
CA GLN A 132 -4.09 3.81 -12.71
C GLN A 132 -3.43 3.26 -13.96
N ALA A 133 -3.69 1.99 -14.24
CA ALA A 133 -3.35 1.36 -15.50
C ALA A 133 -4.51 0.46 -15.96
N ILE A 134 -4.49 0.09 -17.22
CA ILE A 134 -5.42 -0.89 -17.79
C ILE A 134 -4.60 -2.11 -18.16
N THR A 135 -5.08 -3.29 -17.77
CA THR A 135 -4.44 -4.57 -18.13
C THR A 135 -5.49 -5.66 -18.32
N ARG A 136 -5.09 -6.78 -18.90
CA ARG A 136 -5.97 -7.92 -19.13
C ARG A 136 -6.04 -8.82 -17.89
N LEU A 137 -7.25 -9.16 -17.46
CA LEU A 137 -7.52 -10.19 -16.47
C LEU A 137 -7.33 -11.56 -17.12
N ARG A 138 -6.32 -12.32 -16.70
CA ARG A 138 -5.97 -13.62 -17.30
C ARG A 138 -6.66 -14.79 -16.63
N GLU A 139 -6.80 -14.73 -15.31
CA GLU A 139 -7.37 -15.81 -14.51
C GLU A 139 -7.87 -15.24 -13.17
N ILE A 140 -8.85 -15.89 -12.57
CA ILE A 140 -9.23 -15.68 -11.17
C ILE A 140 -8.96 -16.99 -10.42
N GLU A 141 -7.99 -16.97 -9.51
CA GLU A 141 -7.65 -18.08 -8.63
C GLU A 141 -8.31 -17.90 -7.27
N ILE A 142 -8.78 -18.98 -6.64
CA ILE A 142 -9.29 -18.95 -5.26
C ILE A 142 -8.22 -19.46 -4.31
N GLN A 143 -7.72 -18.56 -3.45
CA GLN A 143 -6.81 -18.91 -2.37
C GLN A 143 -7.58 -19.22 -1.09
N VAL A 144 -7.14 -20.25 -0.35
CA VAL A 144 -7.76 -20.66 0.91
C VAL A 144 -6.89 -20.20 2.08
N GLY A 145 -7.38 -19.24 2.85
CA GLY A 145 -6.65 -18.70 4.00
C GLY A 145 -6.73 -19.58 5.25
N ARG A 146 -5.97 -19.20 6.27
CA ARG A 146 -5.92 -19.80 7.63
C ARG A 146 -7.26 -20.22 8.22
N THR A 147 -8.28 -19.38 8.09
CA THR A 147 -9.62 -19.57 8.66
C THR A 147 -10.58 -20.26 7.68
N GLY A 148 -10.06 -20.79 6.58
CA GLY A 148 -10.84 -21.37 5.49
C GLY A 148 -11.40 -20.35 4.52
N ALA A 149 -11.17 -19.04 4.70
CA ALA A 149 -11.64 -18.00 3.79
C ALA A 149 -11.17 -18.25 2.35
N LEU A 150 -12.12 -18.44 1.44
CA LEU A 150 -11.85 -18.46 0.00
C LEU A 150 -11.73 -17.00 -0.45
N THR A 151 -10.53 -16.59 -0.83
CA THR A 151 -10.24 -15.22 -1.29
C THR A 151 -9.89 -15.26 -2.77
N PRO A 152 -10.61 -14.51 -3.62
CA PRO A 152 -10.33 -14.48 -5.03
C PRO A 152 -9.15 -13.55 -5.35
N VAL A 153 -8.25 -14.05 -6.18
CA VAL A 153 -7.06 -13.34 -6.65
C VAL A 153 -7.06 -13.31 -8.17
N ALA A 154 -7.09 -12.11 -8.73
CA ALA A 154 -6.91 -11.88 -10.15
C ALA A 154 -5.43 -12.06 -10.54
N HIS A 155 -5.16 -12.89 -11.53
CA HIS A 155 -3.90 -12.89 -12.26
C HIS A 155 -4.06 -11.99 -13.47
N LEU A 156 -3.12 -11.05 -13.61
CA LEU A 156 -3.16 -9.98 -14.58
C LEU A 156 -2.00 -10.15 -15.55
N GLU A 157 -2.20 -9.72 -16.79
CA GLU A 157 -1.08 -9.44 -17.67
C GLU A 157 -0.16 -8.39 -17.00
N PRO A 158 1.15 -8.64 -16.90
CA PRO A 158 2.06 -7.75 -16.17
C PRO A 158 1.98 -6.31 -16.68
N VAL A 159 1.66 -5.38 -15.80
CA VAL A 159 1.50 -3.95 -16.13
C VAL A 159 2.24 -3.07 -15.13
N ASN A 160 2.84 -1.98 -15.59
CA ASN A 160 3.47 -1.01 -14.71
C ASN A 160 2.42 -0.05 -14.12
N VAL A 161 2.38 0.08 -12.79
CA VAL A 161 1.55 1.05 -12.06
C VAL A 161 2.39 1.72 -10.96
N GLY A 162 2.72 3.01 -11.11
CA GLY A 162 3.58 3.72 -10.16
C GLY A 162 4.97 3.11 -10.05
N GLY A 163 5.59 2.78 -11.18
CA GLY A 163 6.92 2.19 -11.29
C GLY A 163 7.00 0.69 -11.01
N VAL A 164 5.96 0.08 -10.41
CA VAL A 164 5.95 -1.33 -10.02
C VAL A 164 5.17 -2.16 -11.02
N ILE A 165 5.76 -3.29 -11.43
CA ILE A 165 5.05 -4.30 -12.22
C ILE A 165 4.07 -5.06 -11.33
N VAL A 166 2.79 -4.95 -11.66
CA VAL A 166 1.69 -5.68 -11.02
C VAL A 166 1.23 -6.80 -11.94
N SER A 167 1.20 -8.02 -11.41
CA SER A 167 0.65 -9.21 -12.09
C SER A 167 -0.43 -9.92 -11.27
N ARG A 168 -0.71 -9.47 -10.05
CA ARG A 168 -1.74 -10.02 -9.17
C ARG A 168 -2.45 -8.92 -8.40
N ALA A 169 -3.75 -9.06 -8.21
CA ALA A 169 -4.56 -8.17 -7.38
C ALA A 169 -5.67 -8.96 -6.69
N THR A 170 -6.05 -8.56 -5.47
CA THR A 170 -7.20 -9.18 -4.79
C THR A 170 -8.51 -8.68 -5.39
N LEU A 171 -9.50 -9.58 -5.46
CA LEU A 171 -10.89 -9.25 -5.77
C LEU A 171 -11.77 -9.23 -4.50
N HIS A 172 -11.15 -9.31 -3.31
CA HIS A 172 -11.75 -9.30 -1.98
C HIS A 172 -12.65 -10.50 -1.65
N ASN A 173 -13.79 -10.65 -2.31
CA ASN A 173 -14.78 -11.69 -2.03
C ASN A 173 -15.75 -11.91 -3.21
N GLU A 174 -16.66 -12.87 -3.05
CA GLU A 174 -17.70 -13.24 -4.02
C GLU A 174 -18.58 -12.05 -4.41
N ASP A 175 -19.02 -11.25 -3.43
CA ASP A 175 -19.89 -10.09 -3.65
C ASP A 175 -19.19 -8.99 -4.46
N GLU A 176 -17.89 -8.75 -4.22
CA GLU A 176 -17.11 -7.76 -4.96
C GLU A 176 -16.85 -8.16 -6.42
N ILE A 177 -16.69 -9.46 -6.71
CA ILE A 177 -16.63 -9.95 -8.09
C ILE A 177 -17.95 -9.67 -8.79
N ALA A 178 -19.07 -10.04 -8.16
CA ALA A 178 -20.40 -9.84 -8.73
C ALA A 178 -20.71 -8.34 -8.92
N ARG A 179 -20.38 -7.50 -7.94
CA ARG A 179 -20.61 -6.04 -7.99
C ARG A 179 -19.81 -5.38 -9.11
N LYS A 180 -18.54 -5.78 -9.30
CA LYS A 180 -17.69 -5.23 -10.37
C LYS A 180 -17.98 -5.87 -11.72
N ASP A 181 -18.66 -7.03 -11.73
CA ASP A 181 -18.87 -7.88 -12.89
C ASP A 181 -17.56 -8.05 -13.68
N VAL A 182 -16.46 -8.44 -13.02
CA VAL A 182 -15.18 -8.70 -13.72
C VAL A 182 -15.11 -10.16 -14.17
N ARG A 183 -14.67 -10.38 -15.41
CA ARG A 183 -14.64 -11.70 -16.03
C ARG A 183 -13.29 -11.99 -16.66
N VAL A 184 -12.93 -13.27 -16.70
CA VAL A 184 -11.66 -13.70 -17.29
C VAL A 184 -11.60 -13.26 -18.75
N GLY A 185 -10.52 -12.60 -19.13
CA GLY A 185 -10.34 -12.00 -20.46
C GLY A 185 -10.63 -10.50 -20.53
N ASP A 186 -11.38 -9.93 -19.58
CA ASP A 186 -11.71 -8.50 -19.57
C ASP A 186 -10.43 -7.63 -19.50
N LEU A 187 -10.48 -6.47 -20.15
CA LEU A 187 -9.61 -5.36 -19.79
C LEU A 187 -10.13 -4.73 -18.50
N VAL A 188 -9.28 -4.67 -17.47
CA VAL A 188 -9.64 -4.15 -16.16
C VAL A 188 -8.82 -2.92 -15.82
N ARG A 189 -9.47 -1.93 -15.20
CA ARG A 189 -8.81 -0.75 -14.65
C ARG A 189 -8.25 -1.10 -13.27
N LEU A 190 -6.93 -1.01 -13.15
CA LEU A 190 -6.16 -1.24 -11.95
C LEU A 190 -5.76 0.11 -11.35
N GLN A 191 -5.78 0.22 -10.03
CA GLN A 191 -5.28 1.38 -9.30
C GLN A 191 -4.38 0.93 -8.15
N ARG A 192 -3.35 1.70 -7.84
CA ARG A 192 -2.48 1.43 -6.67
C ARG A 192 -2.64 2.52 -5.61
N ALA A 193 -3.54 2.29 -4.67
CA ALA A 193 -3.81 3.23 -3.57
C ALA A 193 -2.62 3.29 -2.58
N GLY A 194 -2.09 4.49 -2.36
CA GLY A 194 -1.07 4.75 -1.33
C GLY A 194 0.20 3.92 -1.48
N ASP A 195 0.59 3.56 -2.70
CA ASP A 195 1.81 2.81 -3.05
C ASP A 195 1.96 1.40 -2.47
N VAL A 196 0.90 0.75 -1.94
CA VAL A 196 1.06 -0.56 -1.27
C VAL A 196 0.29 -1.72 -1.93
N ILE A 197 -1.03 -1.61 -2.14
CA ILE A 197 -1.83 -2.74 -2.63
C ILE A 197 -2.57 -2.37 -3.92
N PRO A 198 -2.39 -3.13 -5.02
CA PRO A 198 -3.15 -2.92 -6.24
C PRO A 198 -4.61 -3.37 -6.07
N GLN A 199 -5.53 -2.56 -6.57
CA GLN A 199 -6.97 -2.77 -6.53
C GLN A 199 -7.56 -2.69 -7.95
N ILE A 200 -8.38 -3.67 -8.32
CA ILE A 200 -9.16 -3.63 -9.55
C ILE A 200 -10.43 -2.79 -9.28
N LEU A 201 -10.62 -1.74 -10.07
CA LEU A 201 -11.79 -0.85 -9.99
C LEU A 201 -12.99 -1.42 -10.74
N GLY A 202 -12.75 -2.09 -11.87
CA GLY A 202 -13.79 -2.71 -12.70
C GLY A 202 -13.33 -2.92 -14.14
N PRO A 203 -14.20 -3.49 -14.99
CA PRO A 203 -13.92 -3.68 -16.41
C PRO A 203 -13.93 -2.34 -17.16
N VAL A 204 -13.22 -2.30 -18.27
CA VAL A 204 -13.20 -1.20 -19.24
C VAL A 204 -13.94 -1.66 -20.50
N PRO A 205 -14.69 -0.78 -21.20
CA PRO A 205 -15.32 -1.14 -22.47
C PRO A 205 -14.32 -1.74 -23.46
N SER A 206 -14.73 -2.83 -24.11
CA SER A 206 -13.98 -3.54 -25.14
C SER A 206 -14.95 -3.98 -26.25
N GLU A 207 -14.46 -4.07 -27.48
CA GLU A 207 -15.22 -4.60 -28.62
C GLU A 207 -15.28 -6.14 -28.61
N GLU A 208 -14.39 -6.79 -27.84
CA GLU A 208 -14.40 -8.24 -27.68
C GLU A 208 -15.62 -8.70 -26.86
N PRO A 209 -16.32 -9.77 -27.29
CA PRO A 209 -17.34 -10.40 -26.49
C PRO A 209 -16.79 -10.81 -25.12
N ARG A 210 -17.53 -10.49 -24.07
CA ARG A 210 -17.14 -10.83 -22.70
C ARG A 210 -17.39 -12.31 -22.44
N SER A 211 -16.53 -12.93 -21.64
CA SER A 211 -16.70 -14.32 -21.20
C SER A 211 -17.88 -14.47 -20.24
N GLU A 212 -18.16 -15.72 -19.87
CA GLU A 212 -19.17 -16.03 -18.85
C GLU A 212 -18.78 -15.44 -17.48
N PRO A 213 -19.76 -15.05 -16.65
CA PRO A 213 -19.50 -14.62 -15.28
C PRO A 213 -18.69 -15.65 -14.49
N PHE A 214 -17.79 -15.18 -13.63
CA PHE A 214 -17.00 -16.05 -12.78
C PHE A 214 -17.90 -16.79 -11.77
N VAL A 215 -17.84 -18.12 -11.79
CA VAL A 215 -18.59 -18.97 -10.86
C VAL A 215 -17.73 -19.20 -9.62
N TYR A 216 -18.19 -18.68 -8.48
CA TYR A 216 -17.51 -18.89 -7.22
C TYR A 216 -17.66 -20.34 -6.76
N PRO A 217 -16.59 -21.04 -6.36
CA PRO A 217 -16.68 -22.47 -6.07
C PRO A 217 -17.46 -22.71 -4.78
N ASP A 218 -18.31 -23.74 -4.82
CA ASP A 218 -19.08 -24.27 -3.69
C ASP A 218 -18.30 -25.35 -2.91
N HIS A 219 -17.16 -25.78 -3.42
CA HIS A 219 -16.22 -26.68 -2.75
C HIS A 219 -14.82 -26.06 -2.69
N CYS A 220 -14.08 -26.40 -1.65
CA CYS A 220 -12.72 -25.93 -1.45
C CYS A 220 -11.80 -26.48 -2.57
N PRO A 221 -11.09 -25.63 -3.31
CA PRO A 221 -10.22 -26.07 -4.41
C PRO A 221 -8.99 -26.87 -3.92
N VAL A 222 -8.71 -26.87 -2.61
CA VAL A 222 -7.57 -27.57 -2.01
C VAL A 222 -7.95 -28.95 -1.46
N CYS A 223 -9.02 -29.02 -0.66
CA CYS A 223 -9.37 -30.26 0.05
C CYS A 223 -10.71 -30.87 -0.37
N GLY A 224 -11.42 -30.25 -1.33
CA GLY A 224 -12.71 -30.73 -1.82
C GLY A 224 -13.87 -30.65 -0.83
N SER A 225 -13.65 -30.24 0.43
CA SER A 225 -14.73 -30.05 1.40
C SER A 225 -15.69 -28.93 0.97
N LEU A 226 -16.92 -28.98 1.44
CA LEU A 226 -17.93 -27.95 1.17
C LEU A 226 -17.42 -26.55 1.57
N ALA A 227 -17.71 -25.55 0.74
CA ALA A 227 -17.40 -24.16 0.99
C ALA A 227 -18.69 -23.38 1.26
N GLU A 228 -18.95 -23.10 2.53
CA GLU A 228 -20.19 -22.50 2.99
C GLU A 228 -20.02 -21.00 3.23
N ARG A 229 -21.06 -20.25 2.91
CA ARG A 229 -21.19 -18.85 3.26
C ARG A 229 -22.28 -18.74 4.33
N VAL A 230 -21.88 -18.40 5.56
CA VAL A 230 -22.81 -18.20 6.67
C VAL A 230 -23.71 -17.00 6.37
N HIS A 231 -24.99 -17.12 6.71
CA HIS A 231 -25.96 -16.05 6.51
C HIS A 231 -25.49 -14.73 7.16
N GLY A 232 -25.48 -13.64 6.39
CA GLY A 232 -25.03 -12.32 6.84
C GLY A 232 -23.53 -12.07 6.70
N GLU A 233 -22.73 -13.06 6.31
CA GLU A 233 -21.31 -12.88 6.02
C GLU A 233 -21.04 -12.72 4.52
N ALA A 234 -20.04 -11.89 4.18
CA ALA A 234 -19.57 -11.71 2.80
C ALA A 234 -18.58 -12.80 2.35
N VAL A 235 -17.99 -13.54 3.30
CA VAL A 235 -16.87 -14.46 3.03
C VAL A 235 -17.34 -15.91 3.08
N ARG A 236 -17.16 -16.61 1.96
CA ARG A 236 -17.31 -18.07 1.87
C ARG A 236 -16.09 -18.78 2.46
N ARG A 237 -16.30 -19.84 3.24
CA ARG A 237 -15.24 -20.57 3.92
C ARG A 237 -15.29 -22.07 3.69
N CYS A 238 -14.13 -22.67 3.49
CA CYS A 238 -13.92 -24.11 3.51
C CYS A 238 -14.25 -24.69 4.90
N THR A 239 -15.16 -25.67 4.96
CA THR A 239 -15.56 -26.36 6.20
C THR A 239 -14.58 -27.47 6.62
N GLY A 240 -13.63 -27.85 5.75
CA GLY A 240 -12.65 -28.90 6.01
C GLY A 240 -11.79 -28.69 7.26
N GLY A 241 -11.66 -27.46 7.78
CA GLY A 241 -11.03 -27.19 9.08
C GLY A 241 -9.64 -27.84 9.21
N LEU A 242 -9.54 -28.88 10.04
CA LEU A 242 -8.30 -29.63 10.30
C LEU A 242 -7.92 -30.63 9.20
N THR A 243 -8.81 -30.97 8.28
CA THR A 243 -8.50 -31.83 7.12
C THR A 243 -8.05 -31.02 5.90
N CYS A 244 -8.19 -29.69 5.95
CA CYS A 244 -7.76 -28.81 4.87
C CYS A 244 -6.27 -28.47 5.01
N GLU A 245 -5.45 -28.98 4.11
CA GLU A 245 -3.99 -28.73 4.09
C GLU A 245 -3.65 -27.23 4.08
N ALA A 246 -4.34 -26.43 3.25
CA ALA A 246 -4.14 -24.98 3.21
C ALA A 246 -4.41 -24.32 4.56
N GLN A 247 -5.46 -24.72 5.28
CA GLN A 247 -5.74 -24.18 6.61
C GLN A 247 -4.67 -24.58 7.63
N ILE A 248 -4.16 -25.81 7.58
CA ILE A 248 -3.10 -26.27 8.47
C ILE A 248 -1.83 -25.45 8.25
N VAL A 249 -1.38 -25.34 7.00
CA VAL A 249 -0.16 -24.60 6.64
C VAL A 249 -0.26 -23.13 7.03
N GLU A 250 -1.36 -22.47 6.69
CA GLU A 250 -1.57 -21.04 7.01
C GLU A 250 -1.74 -20.79 8.52
N ARG A 251 -2.26 -21.74 9.29
CA ARG A 251 -2.27 -21.67 10.77
C ARG A 251 -0.87 -21.73 11.35
N LEU A 252 -0.02 -22.63 10.84
CA LEU A 252 1.38 -22.74 11.27
C LEU A 252 2.16 -21.48 10.91
N ILE A 253 2.03 -20.96 9.68
CA ILE A 253 2.65 -19.70 9.24
C ILE A 253 2.22 -18.56 10.17
N HIS A 254 0.93 -18.47 10.49
CA HIS A 254 0.46 -17.45 11.43
C HIS A 254 1.06 -17.63 12.83
N MET A 255 1.09 -18.84 13.35
CA MET A 255 1.63 -19.15 14.68
C MET A 255 3.10 -18.73 14.79
N VAL A 256 3.92 -18.94 13.76
CA VAL A 256 5.34 -18.54 13.74
C VAL A 256 5.58 -17.12 13.23
N SER A 257 4.52 -16.32 13.03
CA SER A 257 4.64 -14.95 12.50
C SER A 257 5.08 -13.96 13.58
N ARG A 258 5.75 -12.88 13.16
CA ARG A 258 6.35 -11.86 14.05
C ARG A 258 5.41 -11.25 15.10
N ASN A 259 4.09 -11.21 14.85
CA ASN A 259 3.13 -10.57 15.75
C ASN A 259 2.29 -11.59 16.55
N ALA A 260 2.56 -12.89 16.42
CA ALA A 260 1.80 -13.93 17.12
C ALA A 260 2.26 -14.10 18.59
N PHE A 261 3.52 -13.74 18.87
CA PHE A 261 4.13 -13.75 20.20
C PHE A 261 4.73 -12.37 20.50
#